data_AF-A0A3N5J4Y5-F1
#
_entry.id   AF-A0A3N5J4Y5-F1
#
_cell.length_a   1.000
_cell.length_b   1.000
_cell.length_c   1.000
_cell.angle_alpha   90.00
_cell.angle_beta   90.00
_cell.angle_gamma   90.00
#
_symmetry.space_group_name_H-M   'P 1'
#
loop_
_entity.id
_entity.type
_entity.pdbx_description
1 polymer ?
#
loop_
_entity_poly.entity_id
_entity_poly.type
_entity_poly.pdbx_seq_one_letter_code
_entity_poly.pdbx_strand_id
1 'polypeptide(L)'
;MTTGLFESTRRCLALRDPAAKCGAVAELAAACRAGLLRFDAECTVGPIGPPGRPDRPWLVDAARVPRRRLGSAEGRTALVHAVAHIEFNAINLALDAAYRFRGMPARYYEDWLSVAADEARHFQLLQQRLGAMGKSYGDFPAHNGLWEMA
;
A
#
# COMPACT_ATOMS: atom_id res chain seq x y z
N MET A 1 5.60 14.80 20.75
CA MET A 1 4.43 15.46 20.11
C MET A 1 3.48 14.36 19.69
N THR A 2 2.20 14.46 20.04
CA THR A 2 1.19 13.45 19.68
C THR A 2 0.75 13.69 18.24
N THR A 3 0.73 12.64 17.43
CA THR A 3 0.48 12.74 15.99
C THR A 3 -0.99 12.43 15.70
N GLY A 4 -1.64 13.23 14.83
CA GLY A 4 -3.04 13.00 14.44
C GLY A 4 -3.19 11.72 13.59
N LEU A 5 -4.10 10.84 13.97
CA LEU A 5 -4.37 9.58 13.27
C LEU A 5 -4.77 9.82 11.81
N PHE A 6 -5.77 10.67 11.59
CA PHE A 6 -6.37 10.85 10.29
C PHE A 6 -5.50 11.68 9.36
N GLU A 7 -4.88 12.75 9.87
CA GLU A 7 -3.91 13.53 9.12
C GLU A 7 -2.74 12.65 8.64
N SER A 8 -2.20 11.81 9.52
CA SER A 8 -1.05 10.94 9.19
C SER A 8 -1.42 9.80 8.25
N THR A 9 -2.60 9.21 8.43
CA THR A 9 -3.11 8.19 7.52
C THR A 9 -3.30 8.78 6.12
N ARG A 10 -3.88 9.98 6.01
CA ARG A 10 -4.04 10.71 4.74
C ARG A 10 -2.70 10.99 4.08
N ARG A 11 -1.70 11.43 4.85
CA ARG A 11 -0.34 11.66 4.35
C ARG A 11 0.26 10.38 3.79
N CYS A 12 0.16 9.26 4.51
CA CYS A 12 0.65 7.96 4.02
C CYS A 12 -0.08 7.51 2.74
N LEU A 13 -1.40 7.67 2.70
CA LEU A 13 -2.23 7.34 1.54
C LEU A 13 -1.82 8.13 0.30
N ALA A 14 -1.47 9.41 0.45
CA ALA A 14 -1.09 10.30 -0.64
C ALA A 14 0.33 10.07 -1.20
N LEU A 15 1.22 9.36 -0.48
CA LEU A 15 2.58 9.10 -0.95
C LEU A 15 2.57 8.24 -2.22
N ARG A 16 3.35 8.66 -3.22
CA ARG A 16 3.45 7.99 -4.52
C ARG A 16 4.66 7.06 -4.60
N ASP A 17 5.76 7.44 -3.96
CA ASP A 17 6.97 6.63 -3.92
C ASP A 17 6.78 5.41 -3.00
N PRO A 18 7.03 4.17 -3.48
CA PRO A 18 6.79 2.98 -2.68
C PRO A 18 7.64 2.88 -1.42
N ALA A 19 8.91 3.27 -1.49
CA ALA A 19 9.82 3.21 -0.34
C ALA A 19 9.41 4.22 0.74
N ALA A 20 9.11 5.46 0.34
CA ALA A 20 8.61 6.49 1.24
C ALA A 20 7.26 6.11 1.87
N LYS A 21 6.35 5.52 1.09
CA LYS A 21 5.07 5.02 1.62
C LYS A 21 5.30 3.94 2.68
N CYS A 22 6.13 2.93 2.40
CA CYS A 22 6.42 1.87 3.35
C CYS A 22 7.06 2.42 4.64
N GLY A 23 8.00 3.35 4.52
CA GLY A 23 8.61 4.01 5.68
C GLY A 23 7.59 4.77 6.53
N ALA A 24 6.75 5.58 5.90
CA ALA A 24 5.72 6.35 6.60
C ALA A 24 4.66 5.44 7.27
N VAL A 25 4.27 4.33 6.63
CA VAL A 25 3.37 3.33 7.21
C VAL A 25 4.00 2.66 8.42
N ALA A 26 5.29 2.30 8.36
CA ALA A 26 5.99 1.72 9.48
C ALA A 26 6.07 2.68 10.68
N GLU A 27 6.36 3.97 10.44
CA GLU A 27 6.33 5.02 11.46
C GLU A 27 4.93 5.19 12.08
N LEU A 28 3.89 5.23 11.24
CA LEU A 28 2.50 5.37 11.68
C LEU A 28 2.06 4.18 12.56
N ALA A 29 2.38 2.96 12.13
CA ALA A 29 2.05 1.76 12.89
C ALA A 29 2.85 1.67 14.19
N ALA A 30 4.11 2.12 14.22
CA ALA A 30 4.89 2.22 15.44
C ALA A 30 4.30 3.24 16.42
N ALA A 31 3.89 4.41 15.94
CA ALA A 31 3.21 5.42 16.75
C ALA A 31 1.88 4.89 17.30
N CYS A 32 1.12 4.12 16.50
CA CYS A 32 -0.11 3.46 16.92
C CYS A 32 0.15 2.50 18.09
N ARG A 33 1.09 1.56 17.93
CA ARG A 33 1.46 0.58 18.98
C ARG A 33 1.99 1.24 20.26
N ALA A 34 2.65 2.40 20.13
CA ALA A 34 3.16 3.16 21.26
C ALA A 34 2.08 4.02 21.96
N GLY A 35 0.83 4.02 21.48
CA GLY A 35 -0.24 4.86 22.02
C GLY A 35 -0.02 6.36 21.77
N LEU A 36 0.77 6.72 20.75
CA LEU A 36 1.13 8.10 20.42
C LEU A 36 0.20 8.75 19.39
N LEU A 37 -0.80 8.02 18.92
CA LEU A 37 -1.82 8.55 18.00
C LEU A 37 -2.99 9.15 18.76
N ARG A 38 -3.37 10.37 18.37
CA ARG A 38 -4.59 11.02 18.84
C ARG A 38 -5.65 10.94 17.77
N PHE A 39 -6.88 10.62 18.17
CA PHE A 39 -8.06 10.83 17.36
C PHE A 39 -8.29 12.33 17.12
N ASP A 40 -7.95 12.78 15.93
CA ASP A 40 -8.13 14.14 15.43
C ASP A 40 -9.44 14.23 14.64
N ALA A 41 -10.58 14.08 15.33
CA ALA A 41 -11.91 14.14 14.72
C ALA A 41 -12.19 15.47 13.99
N GLU A 42 -11.56 16.55 14.44
CA GLU A 42 -11.63 17.89 13.84
C GLU A 42 -10.84 18.02 12.52
N CYS A 43 -10.06 16.99 12.14
CA CYS A 43 -9.34 16.97 10.87
C CYS A 43 -10.36 17.02 9.72
N THR A 44 -10.33 18.10 8.94
CA THR A 44 -11.23 18.30 7.80
C THR A 44 -11.17 17.11 6.86
N VAL A 45 -12.34 16.54 6.54
CA VAL A 45 -12.44 15.45 5.58
C VAL A 45 -12.08 15.99 4.20
N GLY A 46 -10.86 15.73 3.76
CA GLY A 46 -10.46 15.96 2.37
C GLY A 46 -11.12 14.94 1.44
N PRO A 47 -11.37 15.27 0.15
CA PRO A 47 -11.89 14.34 -0.82
C PRO A 47 -11.04 13.06 -0.89
N ILE A 48 -11.71 11.91 -0.90
CA ILE A 48 -11.04 10.62 -1.11
C ILE A 48 -10.81 10.46 -2.62
N GLY A 49 -9.67 10.98 -3.08
CA GLY A 49 -9.17 10.72 -4.43
C GLY A 49 -8.50 9.35 -4.52
N PRO A 50 -7.98 8.97 -5.72
CA PRO A 50 -7.17 7.78 -5.83
C PRO A 50 -5.95 7.89 -4.89
N PRO A 51 -5.50 6.77 -4.30
CA PRO A 51 -4.31 6.76 -3.46
C PRO A 51 -3.10 7.24 -4.25
N GLY A 52 -2.08 7.73 -3.56
CA GLY A 52 -0.79 8.04 -4.16
C GLY A 52 -0.24 6.80 -4.84
N ARG A 53 -0.10 6.88 -6.17
CA ARG A 53 0.44 5.81 -7.01
C ARG A 53 1.75 6.25 -7.65
N PRO A 54 2.75 5.36 -7.72
CA PRO A 54 3.96 5.59 -8.50
C PRO A 54 3.65 5.70 -10.00
N ASP A 55 4.55 6.29 -10.76
CA ASP A 55 4.40 6.40 -12.23
C ASP A 55 4.52 5.04 -12.95
N ARG A 56 5.06 4.03 -12.25
CA ARG A 56 5.14 2.63 -12.69
C ARG A 56 4.73 1.70 -11.55
N PRO A 57 4.13 0.53 -11.84
CA PRO A 57 3.97 -0.11 -13.14
C PRO A 57 2.95 0.57 -14.05
N TRP A 58 3.11 0.42 -15.37
CA TRP A 58 2.06 0.83 -16.31
C TRP A 58 0.83 -0.02 -16.10
N LEU A 59 -0.30 0.64 -15.86
CA LEU A 59 -1.58 -0.01 -15.68
C LEU A 59 -2.19 -0.31 -17.04
N VAL A 60 -2.35 -1.60 -17.33
CA VAL A 60 -3.00 -2.12 -18.53
C VAL A 60 -4.31 -2.81 -18.14
N ASP A 61 -5.21 -2.93 -19.12
CA ASP A 61 -6.42 -3.74 -18.98
C ASP A 61 -6.06 -5.17 -18.49
N ALA A 62 -6.88 -5.73 -17.61
CA ALA A 62 -6.63 -7.06 -17.02
C ALA A 62 -6.44 -8.15 -18.10
N ALA A 63 -7.15 -8.06 -19.23
CA ALA A 63 -7.02 -8.98 -20.36
C ALA A 63 -5.70 -8.79 -21.14
N ARG A 64 -5.02 -7.65 -20.97
CA ARG A 64 -3.73 -7.31 -21.61
C ARG A 64 -2.52 -7.61 -20.73
N VAL A 65 -2.71 -8.09 -19.51
CA VAL A 65 -1.60 -8.53 -18.65
C VAL A 65 -1.00 -9.81 -19.23
N PRO A 66 0.32 -9.86 -19.52
CA PRO A 66 0.95 -11.05 -20.07
C PRO A 66 0.72 -12.29 -19.20
N ARG A 67 0.37 -13.43 -19.82
CA ARG A 67 0.17 -14.70 -19.08
C ARG A 67 1.50 -15.14 -18.45
N ARG A 68 1.46 -15.31 -17.12
CA ARG A 68 2.61 -15.70 -16.28
C ARG A 68 2.92 -17.18 -16.49
N ARG A 69 3.87 -17.51 -17.38
CA ARG A 69 4.34 -18.89 -17.57
C ARG A 69 5.39 -19.24 -16.51
N LEU A 70 4.99 -19.94 -15.45
CA LEU A 70 5.86 -20.25 -14.29
C LEU A 70 7.11 -21.10 -14.62
N GLY A 71 7.14 -21.72 -15.80
CA GLY A 71 8.28 -22.52 -16.26
C GLY A 71 9.54 -21.72 -16.57
N SER A 72 9.44 -20.42 -16.92
CA SER A 72 10.61 -19.59 -17.26
C SER A 72 11.04 -18.70 -16.09
N ALA A 73 12.32 -18.29 -16.10
CA ALA A 73 12.84 -17.32 -15.14
C ALA A 73 12.06 -16.00 -15.19
N GLU A 74 11.79 -15.49 -16.40
CA GLU A 74 11.01 -14.29 -16.61
C GLU A 74 9.57 -14.40 -16.07
N GLY A 75 8.90 -15.54 -16.30
CA GLY A 75 7.55 -15.76 -15.80
C GLY A 75 7.49 -15.85 -14.27
N ARG A 76 8.53 -16.39 -13.61
CA ARG A 76 8.66 -16.34 -12.15
C ARG A 76 8.88 -14.91 -11.66
N THR A 77 9.73 -14.12 -12.31
CA THR A 77 9.95 -12.72 -11.93
C THR A 77 8.68 -11.87 -12.11
N ALA A 78 7.94 -12.09 -13.20
CA ALA A 78 6.65 -11.44 -13.44
C ALA A 78 5.59 -11.83 -12.39
N LEU A 79 5.62 -13.07 -11.88
CA LEU A 79 4.77 -13.46 -10.75
C LEU A 79 5.14 -12.69 -9.47
N VAL A 80 6.42 -12.64 -9.10
CA VAL A 80 6.87 -11.90 -7.91
C VAL A 80 6.48 -10.43 -8.01
N HIS A 81 6.64 -9.81 -9.18
CA HIS A 81 6.21 -8.43 -9.42
C HIS A 81 4.70 -8.26 -9.26
N ALA A 82 3.91 -9.19 -9.80
CA ALA A 82 2.45 -9.13 -9.65
C ALA A 82 2.01 -9.25 -8.19
N VAL A 83 2.63 -10.13 -7.39
CA VAL A 83 2.35 -10.21 -5.95
C VAL A 83 2.76 -8.91 -5.27
N ALA A 84 3.92 -8.33 -5.59
CA ALA A 84 4.31 -7.03 -5.06
C ALA A 84 3.29 -5.93 -5.40
N HIS A 85 2.68 -5.96 -6.58
CA HIS A 85 1.62 -5.03 -6.93
C HIS A 85 0.34 -5.23 -6.11
N ILE A 86 -0.01 -6.49 -5.82
CA ILE A 86 -1.13 -6.82 -4.92
C ILE A 86 -0.86 -6.27 -3.51
N GLU A 87 0.31 -6.52 -2.94
CA GLU A 87 0.65 -6.01 -1.60
C GLU A 87 0.61 -4.49 -1.55
N PHE A 88 1.19 -3.81 -2.56
CA PHE A 88 1.16 -2.35 -2.62
C PHE A 88 -0.27 -1.79 -2.66
N ASN A 89 -1.18 -2.44 -3.40
CA ASN A 89 -2.59 -2.06 -3.42
C ASN A 89 -3.27 -2.33 -2.07
N ALA A 90 -2.92 -3.43 -1.38
CA ALA A 90 -3.44 -3.75 -0.06
C ALA A 90 -3.04 -2.70 1.00
N ILE A 91 -1.81 -2.17 0.95
CA ILE A 91 -1.39 -1.02 1.78
C ILE A 91 -2.36 0.16 1.56
N ASN A 92 -2.65 0.49 0.30
CA ASN A 92 -3.52 1.62 -0.02
C ASN A 92 -4.96 1.39 0.43
N LEU A 93 -5.49 0.18 0.29
CA LEU A 93 -6.84 -0.18 0.73
C LEU A 93 -6.96 -0.11 2.26
N ALA A 94 -5.97 -0.62 2.99
CA ALA A 94 -5.95 -0.56 4.45
C ALA A 94 -5.88 0.89 4.97
N LEU A 95 -5.03 1.73 4.36
CA LEU A 95 -4.96 3.15 4.66
C LEU A 95 -6.24 3.90 4.31
N ASP A 96 -6.87 3.57 3.18
CA ASP A 96 -8.17 4.13 2.79
C ASP A 96 -9.24 3.75 3.81
N ALA A 97 -9.34 2.48 4.22
CA ALA A 97 -10.31 2.04 5.22
C ALA A 97 -10.10 2.73 6.58
N ALA A 98 -8.86 2.92 7.02
CA ALA A 98 -8.53 3.66 8.24
C ALA A 98 -8.87 5.16 8.13
N TYR A 99 -8.74 5.76 6.95
CA TYR A 99 -9.01 7.18 6.73
C TYR A 99 -10.49 7.48 6.45
N ARG A 100 -11.18 6.63 5.69
CA ARG A 100 -12.54 6.82 5.16
C ARG A 100 -13.59 6.68 6.25
N PHE A 101 -13.50 5.63 7.07
CA PHE A 101 -14.52 5.31 8.05
C PHE A 101 -14.23 6.01 9.39
N ARG A 102 -14.88 7.16 9.60
CA ARG A 102 -14.76 7.98 10.83
C ARG A 102 -15.71 7.51 11.93
N GLY A 103 -15.35 7.76 13.18
CA GLY A 103 -16.17 7.46 14.35
C GLY A 103 -16.21 5.98 14.76
N MET A 104 -15.31 5.16 14.22
CA MET A 104 -15.20 3.75 14.58
C MET A 104 -14.49 3.56 15.94
N PRO A 105 -14.61 2.39 16.60
CA PRO A 105 -13.84 2.10 17.81
C PRO A 105 -12.33 2.09 17.54
N ALA A 106 -11.50 2.40 18.55
CA ALA A 106 -10.04 2.49 18.39
C ALA A 106 -9.41 1.25 17.71
N ARG A 107 -9.84 0.06 18.13
CA ARG A 107 -9.42 -1.23 17.54
C ARG A 107 -9.58 -1.32 16.01
N TYR A 108 -10.62 -0.69 15.45
CA TYR A 108 -10.84 -0.70 14.00
C TYR A 108 -9.66 -0.07 13.27
N TYR A 109 -9.15 1.05 13.79
CA TYR A 109 -8.01 1.75 13.21
C TYR A 109 -6.71 1.01 13.48
N GLU A 110 -6.54 0.47 14.68
CA GLU A 110 -5.37 -0.34 15.04
C GLU A 110 -5.24 -1.56 14.11
N ASP A 111 -6.34 -2.27 13.86
CA ASP A 111 -6.38 -3.44 12.96
C ASP A 111 -5.98 -3.04 11.54
N TRP A 112 -6.59 -2.00 10.96
CA TRP A 112 -6.27 -1.55 9.61
C TRP A 112 -4.84 -1.01 9.47
N LEU A 113 -4.33 -0.28 10.47
CA LEU A 113 -2.93 0.16 10.47
C LEU A 113 -1.96 -1.02 10.62
N SER A 114 -2.35 -2.07 11.35
CA SER A 114 -1.58 -3.31 11.41
C SER A 114 -1.52 -4.00 10.05
N VAL A 115 -2.66 -4.14 9.36
CA VAL A 115 -2.72 -4.70 8.00
C VAL A 115 -1.83 -3.88 7.06
N ALA A 116 -1.95 -2.54 7.05
CA ALA A 116 -1.11 -1.69 6.21
C ALA A 116 0.40 -1.93 6.45
N ALA A 117 0.80 -2.12 7.72
CA ALA A 117 2.19 -2.38 8.08
C ALA A 117 2.67 -3.77 7.64
N ASP A 118 1.83 -4.80 7.74
CA ASP A 118 2.15 -6.15 7.28
C ASP A 118 2.31 -6.20 5.77
N GLU A 119 1.40 -5.58 5.00
CA GLU A 119 1.51 -5.57 3.54
C GLU A 119 2.68 -4.70 3.06
N ALA A 120 3.03 -3.64 3.79
CA ALA A 120 4.27 -2.88 3.53
C ALA A 120 5.51 -3.76 3.73
N ARG A 121 5.56 -4.57 4.79
CA ARG A 121 6.65 -5.52 5.04
C ARG A 121 6.69 -6.60 3.95
N HIS A 122 5.56 -7.18 3.55
CA HIS A 122 5.49 -8.15 2.45
C HIS A 122 5.97 -7.56 1.13
N PHE A 123 5.51 -6.35 0.79
CA PHE A 123 5.96 -5.61 -0.38
C PHE A 123 7.49 -5.43 -0.40
N GLN A 124 8.08 -5.01 0.73
CA GLN A 124 9.53 -4.83 0.84
C GLN A 124 10.32 -6.13 0.65
N LEU A 125 9.82 -7.26 1.18
CA LEU A 125 10.44 -8.58 0.94
C LEU A 125 10.39 -8.97 -0.54
N LEU A 126 9.26 -8.72 -1.21
CA LEU A 126 9.11 -9.00 -2.64
C LEU A 126 9.98 -8.08 -3.49
N GLN A 127 10.13 -6.81 -3.10
CA GLN A 127 11.07 -5.87 -3.73
C GLN A 127 12.52 -6.36 -3.64
N GLN A 128 12.96 -6.82 -2.47
CA GLN A 128 14.29 -7.42 -2.31
C GLN A 128 14.46 -8.67 -3.19
N ARG A 129 13.42 -9.51 -3.26
CA ARG A 129 13.43 -10.70 -4.11
C ARG A 129 13.52 -10.35 -5.60
N LEU A 130 12.80 -9.33 -6.05
CA LEU A 130 12.93 -8.80 -7.43
C LEU A 130 14.35 -8.31 -7.69
N GLY A 131 14.95 -7.57 -6.75
CA GLY A 131 16.33 -7.09 -6.86
C GLY A 131 17.33 -8.24 -7.03
N ALA A 132 17.18 -9.32 -6.25
CA ALA A 132 17.98 -10.54 -6.40
C ALA A 132 17.77 -11.25 -7.75
N MET A 133 16.68 -10.97 -8.47
CA MET A 133 16.39 -11.44 -9.82
C MET A 133 16.79 -10.42 -10.92
N GLY A 134 17.46 -9.31 -10.55
CA GLY A 134 17.88 -8.26 -11.47
C GLY A 134 16.74 -7.38 -11.99
N LYS A 135 15.63 -7.29 -11.24
CA LYS A 135 14.45 -6.48 -11.60
C LYS A 135 14.01 -5.59 -10.43
N SER A 136 13.17 -4.61 -10.75
CA SER A 136 12.55 -3.70 -9.80
C SER A 136 11.02 -3.73 -9.91
N TYR A 137 10.35 -3.31 -8.84
CA TYR A 137 8.93 -3.01 -8.91
C TYR A 137 8.69 -1.90 -9.94
N GLY A 138 7.69 -2.09 -10.78
CA GLY A 138 7.42 -1.21 -11.92
C GLY A 138 8.02 -1.65 -13.26
N ASP A 139 8.92 -2.65 -13.29
CA ASP A 139 9.53 -3.14 -14.54
C ASP A 139 8.56 -3.92 -15.45
N PHE A 140 7.49 -4.48 -14.87
CA PHE A 140 6.43 -5.18 -15.59
C PHE A 140 5.13 -4.39 -15.55
N PRO A 141 4.26 -4.50 -16.58
CA PRO A 141 2.92 -3.93 -16.53
C PRO A 141 2.07 -4.65 -15.47
N ALA A 142 1.12 -3.94 -14.90
CA ALA A 142 0.16 -4.48 -13.93
C ALA A 142 -1.27 -4.07 -14.33
N HIS A 143 -2.27 -4.62 -13.64
CA HIS A 143 -3.66 -4.19 -13.78
C HIS A 143 -4.18 -3.68 -12.45
N ASN A 144 -5.15 -2.77 -12.49
CA ASN A 144 -5.68 -2.10 -11.32
C ASN A 144 -6.89 -2.82 -10.70
N GLY A 145 -7.05 -4.12 -10.98
CA GLY A 145 -8.32 -4.85 -10.73
C GLY A 145 -8.76 -4.85 -9.26
N LEU A 146 -7.83 -4.84 -8.30
CA LEU A 146 -8.15 -4.77 -6.87
C LEU A 146 -8.78 -3.44 -6.46
N TRP A 147 -8.42 -2.33 -7.10
CA TRP A 147 -8.97 -1.01 -6.79
C TRP A 147 -10.26 -0.73 -7.55
N GLU A 148 -10.45 -1.33 -8.73
CA GLU A 148 -11.68 -1.19 -9.51
C GLU A 148 -12.87 -1.95 -8.89
N MET A 149 -12.60 -2.91 -8.00
CA MET A 149 -13.61 -3.69 -7.29
C MET A 149 -13.93 -3.17 -5.87
N ALA A 150 -13.20 -2.15 -5.38
CA ALA A 150 -13.27 -1.65 -4.01
C ALA A 150 -14.15 -0.39 -3.85
#